data_AF-A0A7Z7IA10-F1
#
_entry.id   AF-A0A7Z7IA10-F1
#
_cell.length_a   1.000
_cell.length_b   1.000
_cell.length_c   1.000
_cell.angle_alpha   90.00
_cell.angle_beta   90.00
_cell.angle_gamma   90.00
#
_symmetry.space_group_name_H-M   'P 1'
#
loop_
_entity.id
_entity.type
_entity.pdbx_description
1 polymer ?
#
loop_
_entity_poly.entity_id
_entity_poly.type
_entity_poly.pdbx_seq_one_letter_code
_entity_poly.pdbx_strand_id
1 'polypeptide(L)'
;MKVQFLAVMLAFVTLGASAEGYTATAKLMDGNTLLVLEHGKACGGAATAALLDKNGMDIDHTCKVERDASGVTAHFGGRAIFVPTGSFKVLTLPSPYPNRYSN
;
A
#
# COMPACT_ATOMS: atom_id res chain seq x y z
N MET A 1 -21.08 12.83 -54.00
CA MET A 1 -20.66 11.68 -53.17
C MET A 1 -19.14 11.63 -53.12
N LYS A 2 -18.56 11.85 -51.94
CA LYS A 2 -17.22 11.37 -51.52
C LYS A 2 -17.13 11.55 -50.01
N VAL A 3 -17.38 10.47 -49.28
CA VAL A 3 -17.22 10.33 -47.83
C VAL A 3 -15.92 9.54 -47.64
N GLN A 4 -14.90 10.11 -46.99
CA GLN A 4 -13.85 9.35 -46.29
C GLN A 4 -13.37 10.17 -45.08
N PHE A 5 -13.86 9.84 -43.87
CA PHE A 5 -13.17 9.06 -42.82
C PHE A 5 -12.06 9.88 -42.11
N LEU A 6 -12.40 10.56 -41.01
CA LEU A 6 -12.22 10.13 -39.61
C LEU A 6 -10.76 9.77 -39.26
N ALA A 7 -10.07 10.68 -38.55
CA ALA A 7 -8.93 10.34 -37.70
C ALA A 7 -9.19 10.96 -36.32
N VAL A 8 -9.85 10.16 -35.49
CA VAL A 8 -10.17 10.37 -34.08
C VAL A 8 -9.01 9.79 -33.25
N MET A 9 -8.86 10.34 -32.03
CA MET A 9 -8.08 9.88 -30.86
C MET A 9 -6.77 10.63 -30.65
N LEU A 10 -6.75 11.63 -29.76
CA LEU A 10 -6.69 11.46 -28.29
C LEU A 10 -5.74 10.32 -27.88
N ALA A 11 -4.44 10.53 -28.04
CA ALA A 11 -3.43 9.76 -27.33
C ALA A 11 -3.01 10.53 -26.07
N PHE A 12 -3.82 10.33 -25.03
CA PHE A 12 -3.42 10.16 -23.63
C PHE A 12 -2.14 10.88 -23.17
N VAL A 13 -2.34 12.02 -22.53
CA VAL A 13 -1.45 12.46 -21.44
C VAL A 13 -1.62 11.45 -20.32
N THR A 14 -0.87 10.35 -20.33
CA THR A 14 -0.70 9.55 -19.12
C THR A 14 0.15 10.37 -18.16
N LEU A 15 -0.51 11.21 -17.37
CA LEU A 15 -0.04 11.59 -16.05
C LEU A 15 0.12 10.28 -15.29
N GLY A 16 1.32 9.71 -15.36
CA GLY A 16 1.77 8.75 -14.37
C GLY A 16 1.87 9.49 -13.05
N ALA A 17 0.71 9.69 -12.41
CA ALA A 17 0.64 9.92 -10.98
C ALA A 17 1.25 8.67 -10.36
N SER A 18 2.57 8.70 -10.17
CA SER A 18 3.28 7.72 -9.37
C SER A 18 2.56 7.67 -8.05
N ALA A 19 1.98 6.50 -7.76
CA ALA A 19 1.26 6.20 -6.54
C ALA A 19 2.01 6.82 -5.36
N GLU A 20 1.39 7.82 -4.75
CA GLU A 20 1.74 8.23 -3.41
C GLU A 20 1.67 6.94 -2.59
N GLY A 21 2.84 6.40 -2.22
CA GLY A 21 2.93 5.16 -1.47
C GLY A 21 2.44 5.45 -0.07
N TYR A 22 1.12 5.55 0.11
CA TYR A 22 0.53 5.80 1.40
C TYR A 22 0.92 4.64 2.30
N THR A 23 1.68 4.98 3.32
CA THR A 23 2.09 4.05 4.36
C THR A 23 1.21 4.36 5.56
N ALA A 24 0.27 3.48 5.87
CA ALA A 24 -0.56 3.62 7.06
C ALA A 24 0.10 2.87 8.22
N THR A 25 0.31 3.53 9.35
CA THR A 25 0.84 2.88 10.55
C THR A 25 -0.16 2.96 11.70
N ALA A 26 -0.27 1.89 12.48
CA ALA A 26 -1.07 1.85 13.68
C ALA A 26 -0.31 1.16 14.81
N LYS A 27 -0.33 1.78 15.99
CA LYS A 27 0.22 1.17 17.20
C LYS A 27 -0.84 0.26 17.82
N LEU A 28 -0.47 -0.98 18.06
CA LEU A 28 -1.34 -2.00 18.65
C LEU A 28 -1.27 -1.94 20.19
N MET A 29 -2.25 -2.55 20.86
CA MET A 29 -2.37 -2.51 22.33
C MET A 29 -1.22 -3.24 23.05
N ASP A 30 -0.61 -4.23 22.41
CA ASP A 30 0.54 -4.98 22.92
C ASP A 30 1.87 -4.23 22.75
N GLY A 31 1.84 -3.01 22.17
CA GLY A 31 3.00 -2.19 21.91
C GLY A 31 3.65 -2.44 20.55
N ASN A 32 3.21 -3.43 19.80
CA ASN A 32 3.66 -3.68 18.43
C ASN A 32 3.10 -2.60 17.48
N THR A 33 3.67 -2.53 16.28
CA THR A 33 3.24 -1.59 15.23
C THR A 33 2.84 -2.35 13.98
N LEU A 34 1.63 -2.10 13.50
CA LEU A 34 1.20 -2.53 12.17
C LEU A 34 1.59 -1.46 11.16
N LEU A 35 2.34 -1.86 10.15
CA LEU A 35 2.67 -1.04 8.98
C LEU A 35 1.91 -1.61 7.78
N VAL A 36 1.18 -0.78 7.06
CA VAL A 36 0.45 -1.16 5.84
C VAL A 36 0.93 -0.29 4.71
N LEU A 37 1.39 -0.93 3.64
CA LEU A 37 1.83 -0.29 2.40
C LEU A 37 0.80 -0.62 1.32
N GLU A 38 0.31 0.39 0.61
CA GLU A 38 -0.67 0.16 -0.47
C GLU A 38 -0.06 -0.59 -1.66
N HIS A 39 1.24 -0.45 -1.88
CA HIS A 39 1.95 -1.07 -3.00
C HIS A 39 3.25 -1.74 -2.53
N GLY A 40 3.16 -3.01 -2.15
CA GLY A 40 4.30 -3.85 -1.79
C GLY A 40 4.92 -4.54 -2.99
N LYS A 41 6.18 -4.25 -3.32
CA LYS A 41 6.90 -4.96 -4.39
C LYS A 41 7.00 -6.47 -4.15
N ALA A 42 7.20 -6.88 -2.90
CA ALA A 42 7.23 -8.30 -2.50
C ALA A 42 5.90 -9.03 -2.77
N CYS A 43 4.80 -8.28 -2.85
CA CYS A 43 3.45 -8.77 -3.13
C CYS A 43 3.01 -8.45 -4.56
N GLY A 44 3.95 -8.24 -5.50
CA GLY A 44 3.63 -7.97 -6.91
C GLY A 44 2.90 -6.64 -7.15
N GLY A 45 3.03 -5.67 -6.24
CA GLY A 45 2.35 -4.38 -6.31
C GLY A 45 1.00 -4.32 -5.58
N ALA A 46 0.54 -5.45 -5.01
CA ALA A 46 -0.61 -5.48 -4.11
C ALA A 46 -0.27 -4.89 -2.73
N ALA A 47 -1.30 -4.60 -1.94
CA ALA A 47 -1.13 -4.14 -0.58
C ALA A 47 -0.36 -5.17 0.27
N THR A 48 0.49 -4.70 1.16
CA THR A 48 1.24 -5.53 2.09
C THR A 48 1.18 -4.95 3.49
N ALA A 49 1.22 -5.82 4.50
CA ALA A 49 1.32 -5.43 5.88
C ALA A 49 2.52 -6.09 6.54
N ALA A 50 3.23 -5.33 7.36
CA ALA A 50 4.32 -5.80 8.20
C ALA A 50 3.97 -5.54 9.67
N LEU A 51 4.31 -6.49 10.53
CA LEU A 51 4.18 -6.38 11.96
C LEU A 51 5.56 -6.14 12.56
N LEU A 52 5.72 -4.99 13.20
CA LEU A 52 6.96 -4.59 13.85
C LEU A 52 6.83 -4.74 15.37
N ASP A 53 7.90 -5.20 16.02
CA ASP A 53 7.99 -5.26 17.48
C ASP A 53 8.08 -3.85 18.09
N LYS A 54 8.09 -3.78 19.42
CA LYS A 54 8.25 -2.52 20.16
C LYS A 54 9.56 -1.75 19.87
N ASN A 55 10.57 -2.42 19.31
CA ASN A 55 11.85 -1.83 18.92
C ASN A 55 11.90 -1.46 17.43
N GLY A 56 10.81 -1.71 16.68
CA GLY A 56 10.74 -1.47 15.24
C GLY A 56 11.33 -2.58 14.38
N MET A 57 11.62 -3.76 14.93
CA MET A 57 12.07 -4.92 14.16
C MET A 57 10.90 -5.64 13.49
N ASP A 58 11.07 -6.04 12.24
CA ASP A 58 10.12 -6.90 11.52
C ASP A 58 9.99 -8.27 12.21
N ILE A 59 8.77 -8.60 12.63
CA ILE A 59 8.42 -9.90 13.21
C ILE A 59 7.78 -10.80 12.14
N ASP A 60 6.92 -10.21 11.30
CA ASP A 60 6.12 -10.96 10.33
C ASP A 60 5.61 -10.03 9.21
N HIS A 61 5.33 -10.61 8.04
CA HIS A 61 4.82 -9.89 6.87
C HIS A 61 3.73 -10.68 6.15
N THR A 62 2.83 -9.97 5.47
CA THR A 62 1.75 -10.60 4.70
C THR A 62 1.35 -9.79 3.47
N CYS A 63 0.93 -10.50 2.43
CA CYS A 63 0.26 -9.93 1.26
C CYS A 63 -1.27 -10.07 1.35
N LYS A 64 -1.79 -10.73 2.39
CA LYS A 64 -3.22 -10.92 2.63
C LYS A 64 -3.72 -9.76 3.48
N VAL A 65 -4.06 -8.67 2.80
CA VAL A 65 -4.58 -7.43 3.39
C VAL A 65 -5.94 -7.13 2.78
N GLU A 66 -6.94 -7.01 3.63
CA GLU A 66 -8.29 -6.59 3.27
C GLU A 66 -8.53 -5.18 3.80
N ARG A 67 -9.17 -4.32 3.01
CA ARG A 67 -9.51 -2.95 3.41
C ARG A 67 -10.95 -2.65 3.04
N ASP A 68 -11.66 -2.02 3.96
CA ASP A 68 -12.98 -1.45 3.74
C ASP A 68 -13.07 -0.06 4.42
N ALA A 69 -14.29 0.50 4.46
CA ALA A 69 -14.51 1.81 5.10
C ALA A 69 -14.29 1.78 6.63
N SER A 70 -14.45 0.61 7.26
CA SER A 70 -14.30 0.44 8.70
C SER A 70 -12.83 0.35 9.13
N GLY A 71 -11.96 -0.20 8.29
CA GLY A 71 -10.56 -0.34 8.59
C GLY A 71 -9.79 -1.28 7.67
N VAL A 72 -8.73 -1.85 8.22
CA VAL A 72 -7.83 -2.79 7.53
C VAL A 72 -7.70 -4.05 8.36
N THR A 73 -7.80 -5.20 7.70
CA THR A 73 -7.52 -6.51 8.27
C THR A 73 -6.28 -7.10 7.59
N ALA A 74 -5.27 -7.47 8.38
CA ALA A 74 -4.06 -8.13 7.89
C ALA A 74 -3.94 -9.55 8.46
N HIS A 75 -3.68 -10.53 7.62
CA HIS A 75 -3.63 -11.95 8.00
C HIS A 75 -2.19 -12.47 8.07
N PHE A 76 -1.72 -12.76 9.28
CA PHE A 76 -0.36 -13.22 9.58
C PHE A 76 -0.41 -14.67 10.06
N GLY A 77 0.17 -15.62 9.32
CA GLY A 77 0.51 -16.98 9.80
C GLY A 77 -0.50 -17.73 10.69
N GLY A 78 -1.82 -17.47 10.58
CA GLY A 78 -2.86 -18.08 11.43
C GLY A 78 -3.64 -17.11 12.34
N ARG A 79 -3.31 -15.82 12.36
CA ARG A 79 -4.07 -14.76 13.06
C ARG A 79 -4.44 -13.64 12.11
N ALA A 80 -5.51 -12.92 12.43
CA ALA A 80 -5.92 -11.69 11.74
C ALA A 80 -5.83 -10.52 12.72
N ILE A 81 -5.31 -9.38 12.25
CA ILE A 81 -5.27 -8.13 13.01
C ILE A 81 -6.15 -7.14 12.28
N PHE A 82 -7.25 -6.73 12.92
CA PHE A 82 -8.09 -5.63 12.47
C PHE A 82 -7.67 -4.34 13.14
N VAL A 83 -7.54 -3.28 12.35
CA VAL A 83 -7.29 -1.92 12.82
C VAL A 83 -8.32 -0.99 12.19
N PRO A 84 -9.08 -0.23 13.00
CA PRO A 84 -10.07 0.68 12.47
C PRO A 84 -9.41 1.89 11.78
N THR A 85 -10.07 2.46 10.78
CA THR A 85 -9.54 3.58 9.97
C THR A 85 -9.01 4.74 10.83
N GLY A 86 -9.71 5.08 11.91
CA GLY A 86 -9.32 6.18 12.81
C GLY A 86 -8.06 5.92 13.66
N SER A 87 -7.54 4.69 13.69
CA SER A 87 -6.31 4.34 14.40
C SER A 87 -5.06 4.46 13.53
N PHE A 88 -5.22 4.60 12.22
CA PHE A 88 -4.08 4.77 11.32
C PHE A 88 -3.59 6.21 11.30
N LYS A 89 -2.28 6.36 11.42
CA LYS A 89 -1.56 7.56 11.02
C LYS A 89 -1.06 7.34 9.61
N VAL A 90 -1.51 8.18 8.69
CA VAL A 90 -0.99 8.21 7.33
C VAL A 90 0.39 8.84 7.39
N LEU A 91 1.41 8.05 7.11
CA LEU A 91 2.75 8.54 6.88
C LEU A 91 2.85 8.79 5.37
N THR A 92 2.83 10.07 5.01
CA THR A 92 3.28 10.48 3.69
C THR A 92 4.79 10.29 3.67
N LEU A 93 5.26 9.20 3.06
CA LEU A 93 6.68 9.07 2.80
C LEU A 93 7.05 10.12 1.75
N PRO A 94 7.97 11.05 2.03
CA PRO A 94 8.49 11.91 0.97
C PRO A 94 9.13 11.01 -0.08
N SER A 95 8.60 11.04 -1.31
CA SER A 95 9.32 10.49 -2.45
C SER A 95 10.63 11.27 -2.60
N PRO A 96 11.83 10.65 -2.69
CA PRO A 96 12.10 9.27 -3.08
C PRO A 96 12.94 8.51 -2.05
N TYR A 97 12.47 7.35 -1.58
CA TYR A 97 13.43 6.32 -1.18
C TYR A 97 14.12 5.83 -2.46
N PRO A 98 15.44 6.02 -2.63
CA PRO A 98 16.13 5.41 -3.74
C PRO A 98 15.91 3.91 -3.64
N ASN A 99 15.61 3.27 -4.78
CA ASN A 99 15.53 1.81 -4.92
C ASN A 99 16.79 1.16 -4.32
N ARG A 100 16.80 0.85 -3.01
CA ARG A 100 17.85 0.03 -2.39
C ARG A 100 17.67 -1.47 -2.66
N TYR A 101 16.70 -1.81 -3.50
CA TYR A 101 16.45 -3.14 -4.02
C TYR A 101 16.27 -3.10 -5.55
N SER A 102 17.21 -2.43 -6.24
CA SER A 102 17.44 -2.66 -7.67
C SER A 102 18.74 -3.45 -7.81
N ASN A 103 18.59 -4.71 -8.24
CA ASN A 103 19.59 -5.76 -8.49
C ASN A 103 20.37 -6.27 -7.29
#